data_AF-A0A3D3YUN0-F1
#
_entry.id   AF-A0A3D3YUN0-F1
#
_cell.length_a   1.000
_cell.length_b   1.000
_cell.length_c   1.000
_cell.angle_alpha   90.00
_cell.angle_beta   90.00
_cell.angle_gamma   90.00
#
_symmetry.space_group_name_H-M   'P 1'
#
loop_
_entity.id
_entity.type
_entity.pdbx_description
1 polymer ?
#
loop_
_entity_poly.entity_id
_entity_poly.type
_entity_poly.pdbx_seq_one_letter_code
_entity_poly.pdbx_strand_id
1 'polypeptide(L)'
;MDRRIFGLENEYGVTCTFRGQRRLSPDEVARYLFRRVVHWGRSSNVFLENGARLYLDVGSHPEYATPECDSVPDLIAHDKAGERILEALLAAAEVRLHEEGISGDVYLFKNNTDSAGNSYGCHENYLVARQGEFARIADILIPFFVTRQIYCGAGKVLHGPRGAQFCISQRAEHIWEGVSSATTRSRPIINT
;
A
#
# COMPACT_ATOMS: atom_id res chain seq x y z
N MET A 1 17.69 -18.09 14.03
CA MET A 1 16.54 -17.37 14.66
C MET A 1 15.35 -17.88 13.90
N ASP A 2 14.68 -18.88 14.47
CA ASP A 2 13.81 -19.76 13.69
C ASP A 2 12.35 -19.26 13.67
N ARG A 3 12.06 -18.22 14.47
CA ARG A 3 10.78 -17.51 14.55
C ARG A 3 11.05 -16.01 14.67
N ARG A 4 10.40 -15.20 13.85
CA ARG A 4 10.55 -13.73 13.79
C ARG A 4 9.19 -13.11 13.51
N ILE A 5 8.86 -12.01 14.17
CA ILE A 5 7.66 -11.24 13.82
C ILE A 5 7.91 -10.41 12.56
N PHE A 6 6.95 -10.44 11.64
CA PHE A 6 6.90 -9.59 10.46
C PHE A 6 5.47 -9.16 10.14
N GLY A 7 5.35 -8.09 9.37
CA GLY A 7 4.07 -7.51 8.95
C GLY A 7 4.19 -6.79 7.62
N LEU A 8 3.07 -6.60 6.93
CA LEU A 8 2.97 -5.82 5.71
C LEU A 8 2.04 -4.64 5.91
N GLU A 9 2.37 -3.51 5.30
CA GLU A 9 1.49 -2.36 5.18
C GLU A 9 1.29 -2.07 3.69
N ASN A 10 0.05 -2.12 3.22
CA ASN A 10 -0.28 -1.91 1.82
C ASN A 10 -1.18 -0.70 1.66
N GLU A 11 -0.69 0.30 0.94
CA GLU A 11 -1.49 1.41 0.45
C GLU A 11 -2.17 1.03 -0.87
N TYR A 12 -3.44 1.41 -1.03
CA TYR A 12 -4.22 1.12 -2.22
C TYR A 12 -4.50 2.41 -3.00
N GLY A 13 -4.20 2.40 -4.30
CA GLY A 13 -4.65 3.44 -5.21
C GLY A 13 -6.17 3.39 -5.35
N VAL A 14 -6.83 4.55 -5.34
CA VAL A 14 -8.29 4.64 -5.42
C VAL A 14 -8.73 5.64 -6.48
N THR A 15 -9.73 5.27 -7.28
CA THR A 15 -10.36 6.19 -8.26
C THR A 15 -11.83 5.86 -8.46
N CYS A 16 -12.60 6.85 -8.89
CA CYS A 16 -13.97 6.66 -9.34
C CYS A 16 -14.11 7.29 -10.71
N THR A 17 -14.57 6.52 -11.69
CA THR A 17 -14.71 6.97 -13.08
C THR A 17 -16.10 6.75 -13.62
N PHE A 18 -16.55 7.63 -14.50
CA PHE A 18 -17.78 7.45 -15.26
C PHE A 18 -17.47 7.73 -16.73
N ARG A 19 -17.70 6.74 -17.60
CA ARG A 19 -17.40 6.83 -19.05
C ARG A 19 -15.96 7.27 -19.34
N GLY A 20 -15.00 6.73 -18.59
CA GLY A 20 -13.56 7.00 -18.76
C GLY A 20 -13.08 8.35 -18.21
N GLN A 21 -13.95 9.14 -17.58
CA GLN A 21 -13.57 10.39 -16.92
C GLN A 21 -13.66 10.25 -15.40
N ARG A 22 -12.70 10.85 -14.68
CA ARG A 22 -12.73 10.88 -13.22
C ARG A 22 -13.99 11.61 -12.76
N ARG A 23 -14.79 10.92 -11.94
CA ARG A 23 -16.08 11.41 -11.42
C ARG A 23 -15.95 12.03 -10.04
N LEU A 24 -15.16 11.40 -9.17
CA LEU A 24 -14.88 11.86 -7.81
C LEU A 24 -13.37 11.96 -7.59
N SER A 25 -12.95 12.87 -6.71
CA SER A 25 -11.58 12.92 -6.21
C SER A 25 -11.27 11.69 -5.32
N PRO A 26 -9.99 11.27 -5.21
CA PRO A 26 -9.59 10.19 -4.31
C PRO A 26 -10.11 10.37 -2.88
N ASP A 27 -10.02 11.60 -2.35
CA ASP A 27 -10.54 11.96 -1.02
C ASP A 27 -12.04 11.70 -0.87
N GLU A 28 -12.85 12.04 -1.88
CA GLU A 28 -14.28 11.77 -1.86
C GLU A 28 -14.56 10.28 -1.87
N VAL A 29 -13.89 9.51 -2.74
CA VAL A 29 -14.05 8.05 -2.79
C VAL A 29 -13.63 7.40 -1.47
N ALA A 30 -12.51 7.84 -0.89
CA ALA A 30 -12.03 7.39 0.41
C ALA A 30 -13.07 7.63 1.52
N ARG A 31 -13.76 8.78 1.52
CA ARG A 31 -14.86 9.04 2.47
C ARG A 31 -16.02 8.07 2.28
N TYR A 32 -16.40 7.73 1.04
CA TYR A 32 -17.44 6.71 0.81
C TYR A 32 -16.99 5.34 1.32
N LEU A 33 -15.78 4.91 0.99
CA LEU A 33 -15.20 3.65 1.48
C LEU A 33 -15.23 3.57 3.01
N PHE A 34 -14.72 4.60 3.70
CA PHE A 34 -14.55 4.59 5.15
C PHE A 34 -15.77 5.05 5.97
N ARG A 35 -16.86 5.53 5.35
CA ARG A 35 -18.05 5.97 6.12
C ARG A 35 -18.60 4.87 7.04
N ARG A 36 -18.57 3.59 6.64
CA ARG A 36 -18.91 2.45 7.54
C ARG A 36 -17.88 2.27 8.65
N VAL A 37 -16.60 2.33 8.32
CA VAL A 37 -15.49 2.20 9.27
C VAL A 37 -15.58 3.27 10.35
N VAL A 38 -15.81 4.52 9.97
CA VAL A 38 -16.01 5.65 10.90
C VAL A 38 -17.26 5.44 11.75
N HIS A 39 -18.35 4.91 11.19
CA HIS A 39 -19.57 4.63 11.96
C HIS A 39 -19.32 3.55 13.04
N TRP A 40 -18.50 2.55 12.75
CA TRP A 40 -18.21 1.45 13.68
C TRP A 40 -17.13 1.82 14.72
N GLY A 41 -16.03 2.43 14.27
CA GLY A 41 -14.85 2.71 15.09
C GLY A 41 -14.69 4.16 15.54
N ARG A 42 -15.62 5.07 15.16
CA ARG A 42 -15.56 6.52 15.42
C ARG A 42 -14.31 7.24 14.90
N SER A 43 -13.55 6.57 14.04
CA SER A 43 -12.25 7.00 13.52
C SER A 43 -12.06 6.42 12.12
N SER A 44 -11.33 7.11 11.25
CA SER A 44 -10.84 6.59 9.98
C SER A 44 -9.58 5.74 10.13
N ASN A 45 -9.24 5.38 11.38
CA ASN A 45 -8.12 4.53 11.77
C ASN A 45 -8.62 3.58 12.86
N VAL A 46 -8.71 2.29 12.53
CA VAL A 46 -9.32 1.27 13.39
C VAL A 46 -8.48 0.00 13.39
N PHE A 47 -8.61 -0.79 14.45
CA PHE A 47 -8.17 -2.18 14.49
C PHE A 47 -9.36 -3.09 14.21
N LEU A 48 -9.14 -4.13 13.40
CA LEU A 48 -10.14 -5.10 13.00
C LEU A 48 -10.08 -6.34 13.91
N GLU A 49 -11.14 -7.16 13.88
CA GLU A 49 -11.23 -8.38 14.70
C GLU A 49 -10.11 -9.40 14.42
N ASN A 50 -9.55 -9.39 13.20
CA ASN A 50 -8.42 -10.24 12.83
C ASN A 50 -7.05 -9.68 13.28
N GLY A 51 -7.03 -8.60 14.07
CA GLY A 51 -5.82 -7.94 14.57
C GLY A 51 -5.17 -6.96 13.59
N ALA A 52 -5.65 -6.89 12.34
CA ALA A 52 -5.14 -5.94 11.35
C ALA A 52 -5.52 -4.50 11.71
N ARG A 53 -4.77 -3.54 11.18
CA ARG A 53 -5.12 -2.11 11.24
C ARG A 53 -5.57 -1.64 9.86
N LEU A 54 -6.68 -0.91 9.81
CA LEU A 54 -7.21 -0.31 8.60
C LEU A 54 -7.37 1.18 8.81
N TYR A 55 -6.75 1.98 7.95
CA TYR A 55 -6.80 3.44 8.07
C TYR A 55 -6.71 4.17 6.73
N LEU A 56 -6.92 5.49 6.77
CA LEU A 56 -6.61 6.40 5.66
C LEU A 56 -5.25 7.05 5.91
N ASP A 57 -4.31 6.82 5.01
CA ASP A 57 -2.97 7.41 5.06
C ASP A 57 -2.90 8.78 4.37
N VAL A 58 -1.74 9.42 4.41
CA VAL A 58 -1.43 10.66 3.71
C VAL A 58 -1.74 10.51 2.22
N GLY A 59 -2.53 11.44 1.67
CA GLY A 59 -3.00 11.38 0.29
C GLY A 59 -4.29 10.57 0.11
N SER A 60 -4.96 10.20 1.20
CA SER A 60 -6.27 9.52 1.23
C SER A 60 -6.26 8.12 0.62
N HIS A 61 -5.10 7.45 0.60
CA HIS A 61 -5.02 6.04 0.27
C HIS A 61 -5.61 5.21 1.42
N PRO A 62 -6.55 4.28 1.13
CA PRO A 62 -6.85 3.19 2.04
C PRO A 62 -5.57 2.40 2.30
N GLU A 63 -5.23 2.22 3.57
CA GLU A 63 -4.07 1.43 3.99
C GLU A 63 -4.49 0.30 4.92
N TYR A 64 -4.04 -0.91 4.59
CA TYR A 64 -4.24 -2.10 5.39
C TYR A 64 -2.89 -2.62 5.88
N ALA A 65 -2.71 -2.64 7.20
CA ALA A 65 -1.57 -3.24 7.87
C ALA A 65 -1.98 -4.59 8.45
N THR A 66 -1.25 -5.65 8.11
CA THR A 66 -1.51 -7.00 8.65
C THR A 66 -1.33 -7.03 10.17
N PRO A 67 -1.97 -7.96 10.91
CA PRO A 67 -1.51 -8.28 12.24
C PRO A 67 -0.06 -8.78 12.20
N GLU A 68 0.58 -8.81 13.37
CA GLU A 68 1.88 -9.42 13.55
C GLU A 68 1.82 -10.92 13.22
N CYS A 69 2.65 -11.35 12.27
CA CYS A 69 2.76 -12.75 11.85
C CYS A 69 4.16 -13.28 12.17
N ASP A 70 4.28 -14.57 12.44
CA ASP A 70 5.57 -15.24 12.63
C ASP A 70 5.82 -16.41 11.66
N SER A 71 4.88 -16.58 10.73
CA SER A 71 4.82 -17.61 9.70
C SER A 71 4.49 -16.94 8.36
N VAL A 72 5.27 -17.26 7.32
CA VAL A 72 5.10 -16.66 5.99
C VAL A 72 3.72 -16.99 5.38
N PRO A 73 3.22 -18.24 5.44
CA PRO A 73 1.85 -18.55 5.05
C PRO A 73 0.79 -17.68 5.72
N ASP A 74 0.94 -17.41 7.03
CA ASP A 74 -0.03 -16.60 7.78
C ASP A 74 0.01 -15.13 7.33
N LEU A 75 1.21 -14.58 7.11
CA LEU A 75 1.35 -13.24 6.56
C LEU A 75 0.68 -13.10 5.20
N ILE A 76 0.90 -14.08 4.31
CA ILE A 76 0.26 -14.09 2.98
C ILE A 76 -1.27 -14.18 3.13
N ALA A 77 -1.76 -15.03 4.03
CA ALA A 77 -3.20 -15.16 4.28
C ALA A 77 -3.80 -13.84 4.79
N HIS A 78 -3.13 -13.15 5.71
CA HIS A 78 -3.59 -11.87 6.24
C HIS A 78 -3.50 -10.73 5.22
N ASP A 79 -2.46 -10.70 4.38
CA ASP A 79 -2.32 -9.77 3.26
C ASP A 79 -3.48 -9.93 2.26
N LYS A 80 -3.81 -11.18 1.91
CA LYS A 80 -4.96 -11.50 1.04
C LYS A 80 -6.31 -11.27 1.70
N ALA A 81 -6.41 -11.43 3.02
CA ALA A 81 -7.61 -11.05 3.75
C ALA A 81 -7.87 -9.53 3.65
N GLY A 82 -6.81 -8.71 3.67
CA GLY A 82 -6.90 -7.27 3.46
C GLY A 82 -7.54 -6.89 2.12
N GLU A 83 -7.16 -7.58 1.04
CA GLU A 83 -7.77 -7.40 -0.30
C GLU A 83 -9.29 -7.67 -0.26
N ARG A 84 -9.72 -8.75 0.43
CA ARG A 84 -11.15 -9.10 0.54
C ARG A 84 -11.95 -8.13 1.41
N ILE A 85 -11.34 -7.60 2.47
CA ILE A 85 -11.97 -6.59 3.32
C ILE A 85 -12.21 -5.31 2.53
N LEU A 86 -11.20 -4.85 1.78
CA LEU A 86 -11.30 -3.65 0.95
C LEU A 86 -12.28 -3.82 -0.22
N GLU A 87 -12.32 -5.00 -0.85
CA GLU A 87 -13.31 -5.36 -1.87
C GLU A 87 -14.75 -5.25 -1.33
N ALA A 88 -15.00 -5.73 -0.10
CA ALA A 88 -16.30 -5.59 0.55
C ALA A 88 -16.66 -4.13 0.86
N LEU A 89 -15.67 -3.30 1.26
CA LEU A 89 -15.87 -1.86 1.48
C LEU A 89 -16.19 -1.12 0.17
N LEU A 90 -15.53 -1.51 -0.92
CA LEU A 90 -15.79 -0.99 -2.27
C LEU A 90 -17.21 -1.29 -2.71
N ALA A 91 -17.64 -2.55 -2.64
CA ALA A 91 -19.01 -2.93 -3.00
C ALA A 91 -20.06 -2.13 -2.19
N ALA A 92 -19.81 -1.96 -0.88
CA ALA A 92 -20.69 -1.14 -0.05
C ALA A 92 -20.65 0.35 -0.43
N ALA A 93 -19.51 0.87 -0.87
CA ALA A 93 -19.38 2.26 -1.32
C ALA A 93 -20.12 2.52 -2.64
N GLU A 94 -20.05 1.60 -3.60
CA GLU A 94 -20.75 1.70 -4.89
C GLU A 94 -22.27 1.69 -4.72
N VAL A 95 -22.80 0.83 -3.86
CA VAL A 95 -24.25 0.84 -3.52
C VAL A 95 -24.68 2.22 -3.03
N ARG A 96 -23.91 2.82 -2.12
CA ARG A 96 -24.21 4.15 -1.56
C ARG A 96 -24.10 5.26 -2.59
N LEU A 97 -23.10 5.21 -3.46
CA LEU A 97 -22.97 6.16 -4.57
C LEU A 97 -24.21 6.11 -5.46
N HIS A 98 -24.68 4.91 -5.80
CA HIS A 98 -25.89 4.74 -6.59
C HIS A 98 -27.16 5.21 -5.86
N GLU A 99 -27.31 4.95 -4.56
CA GLU A 99 -28.42 5.45 -3.74
C GLU A 99 -28.45 6.99 -3.69
N GLU A 100 -27.28 7.64 -3.70
CA GLU A 100 -27.15 9.11 -3.76
C GLU A 100 -27.23 9.66 -5.21
N GLY A 101 -27.53 8.81 -6.20
CA GLY A 101 -27.71 9.20 -7.61
C GLY A 101 -26.40 9.48 -8.35
N ILE A 102 -25.26 9.09 -7.80
CA ILE A 102 -23.94 9.25 -8.39
C ILE A 102 -23.60 8.00 -9.19
N SER A 103 -23.64 8.11 -10.53
CA SER A 103 -23.14 7.05 -11.41
C SER A 103 -21.62 7.11 -11.53
N GLY A 104 -20.96 5.98 -11.29
CA GLY A 104 -19.53 5.82 -11.48
C GLY A 104 -19.03 4.49 -10.91
N ASP A 105 -18.00 3.94 -11.54
CA ASP A 105 -17.35 2.70 -11.13
C ASP A 105 -16.17 3.05 -10.21
N VAL A 106 -16.07 2.39 -9.06
CA VAL A 106 -14.97 2.59 -8.11
C VAL A 106 -13.93 1.51 -8.33
N TYR A 107 -12.66 1.91 -8.36
CA TYR A 107 -11.53 0.99 -8.49
C TYR A 107 -10.57 1.16 -7.33
N LEU A 108 -10.09 0.01 -6.84
CA LEU A 108 -8.96 -0.09 -5.92
C LEU A 108 -7.83 -0.85 -6.60
N PHE A 109 -6.62 -0.32 -6.48
CA PHE A 109 -5.42 -0.89 -7.08
C PHE A 109 -4.39 -1.20 -6.00
N LYS A 110 -3.97 -2.46 -5.95
CA LYS A 110 -2.80 -2.88 -5.18
C LYS A 110 -1.57 -2.83 -6.08
N ASN A 111 -1.13 -1.63 -6.38
CA ASN A 111 0.06 -1.31 -7.17
C ASN A 111 0.83 -0.18 -6.46
N ASN A 112 1.79 0.47 -7.13
CA ASN A 112 2.64 1.47 -6.48
C ASN A 112 2.73 2.81 -7.21
N THR A 113 2.07 2.98 -8.35
CA THR A 113 2.13 4.23 -9.13
C THR A 113 0.80 4.53 -9.78
N ASP A 114 0.41 5.81 -9.81
CA ASP A 114 -0.70 6.28 -10.64
C ASP A 114 -0.22 6.84 -11.99
N SER A 115 -1.18 7.21 -12.84
CA SER A 115 -0.89 7.83 -14.15
C SER A 115 -0.37 9.26 -14.07
N ALA A 116 -0.45 9.91 -12.90
CA ALA A 116 0.12 11.23 -12.64
C ALA A 116 1.58 11.16 -12.17
N GLY A 117 2.13 9.95 -11.98
CA GLY A 117 3.50 9.73 -11.52
C GLY A 117 3.65 9.79 -10.00
N ASN A 118 2.56 9.85 -9.24
CA ASN A 118 2.61 9.68 -7.80
C ASN A 118 2.90 8.22 -7.46
N SER A 119 3.48 7.98 -6.29
CA SER A 119 3.78 6.64 -5.81
C SER A 119 3.37 6.44 -4.36
N TYR A 120 2.84 5.24 -4.09
CA TYR A 120 2.39 4.73 -2.80
C TYR A 120 3.02 3.37 -2.51
N GLY A 121 3.05 3.00 -1.22
CA GLY A 121 3.91 1.94 -0.70
C GLY A 121 3.27 0.57 -0.55
N CYS A 122 4.12 -0.45 -0.66
CA CYS A 122 3.96 -1.72 0.03
C CYS A 122 5.19 -1.84 0.94
N HIS A 123 4.98 -1.78 2.25
CA HIS A 123 6.04 -1.77 3.25
C HIS A 123 6.14 -3.13 3.95
N GLU A 124 7.38 -3.52 4.24
CA GLU A 124 7.69 -4.76 4.94
C GLU A 124 8.33 -4.43 6.29
N ASN A 125 7.74 -4.95 7.36
CA ASN A 125 8.22 -4.79 8.72
C ASN A 125 8.86 -6.09 9.20
N TYR A 126 10.07 -6.00 9.75
CA TYR A 126 10.80 -7.14 10.28
C TYR A 126 11.30 -6.84 11.69
N LEU A 127 10.83 -7.60 12.68
CA LEU A 127 11.35 -7.51 14.05
C LEU A 127 12.83 -7.90 14.03
N VAL A 128 13.70 -6.98 14.46
CA VAL A 128 15.14 -7.21 14.63
C VAL A 128 15.54 -7.06 16.09
N ALA A 129 16.56 -7.80 16.52
CA ALA A 129 17.13 -7.62 17.84
C ALA A 129 17.79 -6.24 17.93
N ARG A 130 17.64 -5.56 19.07
CA ARG A 130 18.33 -4.29 19.34
C ARG A 130 19.85 -4.46 19.45
N GLN A 131 20.32 -5.66 19.76
CA GLN A 131 21.74 -5.97 19.94
C GLN A 131 22.39 -6.20 18.57
N GLY A 132 23.35 -5.35 18.21
CA GLY A 132 24.10 -5.43 16.96
C GLY A 132 24.42 -4.05 16.40
N GLU A 133 25.25 -4.01 15.36
CA GLU A 133 25.54 -2.80 14.60
C GLU A 133 24.52 -2.67 13.47
N PHE A 134 23.56 -1.76 13.62
CA PHE A 134 22.54 -1.51 12.59
C PHE A 134 23.17 -1.17 11.22
N ALA A 135 24.27 -0.41 11.22
CA ALA A 135 25.02 -0.09 10.01
C ALA A 135 25.43 -1.35 9.23
N ARG A 136 25.92 -2.39 9.93
CA ARG A 136 26.29 -3.66 9.32
C ARG A 136 25.09 -4.40 8.71
N ILE A 137 23.92 -4.31 9.33
CA ILE A 137 22.68 -4.88 8.77
C ILE A 137 22.32 -4.15 7.48
N ALA A 138 22.35 -2.82 7.49
CA ALA A 138 22.05 -2.01 6.32
C ALA A 138 23.01 -2.28 5.15
N ASP A 139 24.32 -2.35 5.41
CA ASP A 139 25.35 -2.62 4.39
C ASP A 139 25.15 -3.97 3.68
N ILE A 140 24.61 -4.97 4.38
CA ILE A 140 24.33 -6.30 3.82
C ILE A 140 22.98 -6.32 3.11
N LEU A 141 21.94 -5.72 3.70
CA LEU A 141 20.57 -5.78 3.17
C LEU A 141 20.35 -4.87 1.97
N ILE A 142 20.98 -3.70 1.92
CA ILE A 142 20.76 -2.74 0.81
C ILE A 142 21.11 -3.35 -0.55
N PRO A 143 22.28 -3.97 -0.77
CA PRO A 143 22.58 -4.63 -2.06
C PRO A 143 21.55 -5.71 -2.43
N PHE A 144 21.09 -6.47 -1.44
CA PHE A 144 20.05 -7.48 -1.64
C PHE A 144 18.71 -6.85 -2.03
N PHE A 145 18.27 -5.78 -1.35
CA PHE A 145 17.04 -5.06 -1.66
C PHE A 145 17.09 -4.30 -2.99
N VAL A 146 18.26 -3.81 -3.42
CA VAL A 146 18.43 -3.20 -4.74
C VAL A 146 18.26 -4.24 -5.84
N THR A 147 18.72 -5.48 -5.64
CA THR A 147 18.67 -6.53 -6.67
C THR A 147 17.40 -7.38 -6.64
N ARG A 148 16.68 -7.45 -5.52
CA ARG A 148 15.47 -8.30 -5.38
C ARG A 148 14.36 -8.00 -6.38
N GLN A 149 14.31 -6.78 -6.92
CA GLN A 149 13.35 -6.39 -7.95
C GLN A 149 13.38 -7.27 -9.20
N ILE A 150 14.48 -8.00 -9.45
CA ILE A 150 14.61 -8.94 -10.58
C ILE A 150 13.60 -10.09 -10.47
N TYR A 151 13.28 -10.53 -9.25
CA TYR A 151 12.36 -11.67 -9.03
C TYR A 151 11.08 -11.30 -8.26
N CYS A 152 11.05 -10.15 -7.57
CA CYS A 152 9.86 -9.64 -6.88
C CYS A 152 9.17 -8.47 -7.60
N GLY A 153 9.71 -8.00 -8.72
CA GLY A 153 9.18 -6.83 -9.43
C GLY A 153 7.78 -7.06 -10.02
N ALA A 154 6.84 -6.16 -9.74
CA ALA A 154 5.47 -6.21 -10.27
C ALA A 154 5.33 -5.68 -11.71
N GLY A 155 6.38 -5.09 -12.28
CA GLY A 155 6.38 -4.54 -13.63
C GLY A 155 5.62 -3.21 -13.78
N LYS A 156 6.09 -2.31 -14.65
CA LYS A 156 5.30 -1.19 -15.20
C LYS A 156 5.76 -0.81 -16.60
N VAL A 157 4.88 -0.15 -17.34
CA VAL A 157 5.23 0.53 -18.57
C VAL A 157 5.51 2.00 -18.26
N LEU A 158 6.73 2.44 -18.52
CA LEU A 158 7.15 3.82 -18.38
C LEU A 158 7.12 4.50 -19.74
N HIS A 159 6.41 5.61 -19.86
CA HIS A 159 6.40 6.43 -21.07
C HIS A 159 7.50 7.49 -20.98
N GLY A 160 8.52 7.38 -21.83
CA GLY A 160 9.60 8.36 -21.94
C GLY A 160 9.66 9.00 -23.33
N PRO A 161 10.57 9.97 -23.53
CA PRO A 161 10.76 10.65 -24.82
C PRO A 161 11.09 9.69 -25.98
N ARG A 162 11.63 8.51 -25.66
CA ARG A 162 12.00 7.45 -26.63
C ARG A 162 10.91 6.40 -26.83
N GLY A 163 9.69 6.65 -26.32
CA GLY A 163 8.57 5.71 -26.36
C GLY A 163 8.37 4.96 -25.05
N ALA A 164 7.48 3.97 -25.08
CA ALA A 164 7.14 3.13 -23.95
C ALA A 164 8.24 2.10 -23.68
N GLN A 165 8.62 1.94 -22.41
CA GLN A 165 9.62 0.98 -21.97
C GLN A 165 9.06 0.13 -20.83
N PHE A 166 9.37 -1.16 -20.82
CA PHE A 166 9.03 -2.02 -19.70
C PHE A 166 10.08 -1.90 -18.60
N CYS A 167 9.64 -1.66 -17.37
CA CYS A 167 10.46 -1.63 -16.17
C CYS A 167 10.01 -2.74 -15.23
N ILE A 168 10.97 -3.47 -14.63
CA ILE A 168 10.66 -4.57 -13.69
C ILE A 168 10.07 -4.07 -12.36
N SER A 169 10.46 -2.88 -11.90
CA SER A 169 10.03 -2.31 -10.63
C SER A 169 9.18 -1.06 -10.84
N GLN A 170 8.06 -0.99 -10.12
CA GLN A 170 7.23 0.22 -10.08
C GLN A 170 7.85 1.30 -9.18
N ARG A 171 8.53 0.89 -8.10
CA ARG A 171 9.04 1.75 -7.02
C ARG A 171 10.43 2.32 -7.28
N ALA A 172 11.26 1.69 -8.11
CA ALA A 172 12.69 2.03 -8.21
C ALA A 172 12.97 3.50 -8.56
N GLU A 173 12.16 4.14 -9.42
CA GLU A 173 12.31 5.57 -9.78
C GLU A 173 11.92 6.53 -8.65
N HIS A 174 11.35 6.01 -7.57
CA HIS A 174 10.80 6.79 -6.46
C HIS A 174 11.58 6.60 -5.15
N ILE A 175 12.63 5.80 -5.13
CA ILE A 175 13.49 5.52 -3.96
C ILE A 175 14.83 6.23 -4.14
N TRP A 176 15.27 7.01 -3.15
CA TRP A 176 16.42 7.92 -3.29
C TRP A 176 17.55 7.66 -2.29
N GLU A 177 17.22 7.39 -1.04
CA GLU A 177 18.22 7.20 0.03
C GLU A 177 18.37 5.72 0.43
N GLY A 178 19.53 5.35 0.96
CA GLY A 178 19.74 4.02 1.53
C GLY A 178 19.00 3.85 2.87
N VAL A 179 19.19 4.80 3.78
CA VAL A 179 18.63 4.78 5.15
C VAL A 179 18.15 6.18 5.52
N SER A 180 16.94 6.30 6.04
CA SER A 180 16.36 7.58 6.49
C SER A 180 15.14 7.31 7.38
N SER A 181 14.67 8.31 8.14
CA SER A 181 13.42 8.19 8.89
C SER A 181 12.21 8.78 8.16
N ALA A 182 12.41 9.50 7.05
CA ALA A 182 11.32 10.15 6.30
C ALA A 182 10.81 9.29 5.14
N THR A 183 9.62 8.70 5.31
CA THR A 183 8.97 7.82 4.31
C THR A 183 8.44 8.56 3.08
N THR A 184 8.14 9.86 3.17
CA THR A 184 7.51 10.62 2.07
C THR A 184 8.47 11.55 1.32
N ARG A 185 9.51 12.08 2.00
CA ARG A 185 10.47 13.05 1.43
C ARG A 185 11.73 12.41 0.86
N SER A 186 12.43 11.60 1.64
CA SER A 186 13.68 10.94 1.21
C SER A 186 13.48 9.50 0.72
N ARG A 187 12.35 8.86 1.08
CA ARG A 187 11.93 7.53 0.60
C ARG A 187 13.11 6.53 0.63
N PRO A 188 13.61 6.18 1.82
CA PRO A 188 14.77 5.32 1.96
C PRO A 188 14.44 3.86 1.63
N ILE A 189 15.47 3.08 1.33
CA ILE A 189 15.37 1.62 1.24
C ILE A 189 15.06 1.02 2.62
N ILE A 190 15.70 1.51 3.69
CA ILE A 190 15.45 1.08 5.07
C ILE A 190 15.00 2.29 5.90
N ASN A 191 13.83 2.17 6.51
CA ASN A 191 13.33 3.13 7.50
C ASN A 191 13.63 2.64 8.92
N THR A 192 14.22 3.51 9.74
CA THR A 192 14.44 3.28 11.19
C THR A 192 14.34 4.56 11.97
#